data_AF-A0AAW2TXY0-F1
#
_entry.id   AF-A0AAW2TXY0-F1
#
_cell.length_a   1.000
_cell.length_b   1.000
_cell.length_c   1.000
_cell.angle_alpha   90.00
_cell.angle_beta   90.00
_cell.angle_gamma   90.00
#
_symmetry.space_group_name_H-M   'P 1'
#
loop_
_entity.id
_entity.type
_entity.pdbx_description
1 polymer ?
#
loop_
_entity_poly.entity_id
_entity_poly.type
_entity_poly.pdbx_seq_one_letter_code
_entity_poly.pdbx_strand_id
1 'polypeptide(L)'
;MKGLLTVIQDELNRKYNTEEQGLEKYSVSKFMRYQMAEDRSIAEQTHEIINLEHALADAEMKLPEKFLVGHWAKFYPNKKAKTGQVAVNTVVGSSSGASTSGATEG
;
A
#
# COMPACT_ATOMS: atom_id res chain seq x y z
N MET A 1 -31.64 26.83 -35.91
CA MET A 1 -32.11 26.75 -34.51
C MET A 1 -31.46 25.61 -33.70
N LYS A 2 -31.16 24.43 -34.26
CA LYS A 2 -30.51 23.32 -33.51
C LYS A 2 -29.10 23.64 -32.93
N GLY A 3 -28.34 24.52 -33.58
CA GLY A 3 -27.00 24.91 -33.10
C GLY A 3 -26.99 25.86 -31.90
N LEU A 4 -28.04 26.66 -31.69
CA LEU A 4 -28.08 27.58 -30.55
C LEU A 4 -28.44 26.84 -29.26
N LEU A 5 -29.33 25.85 -29.36
CA LEU A 5 -29.78 25.05 -28.22
C LEU A 5 -28.65 24.18 -27.66
N THR A 6 -27.80 23.62 -28.53
CA THR A 6 -26.61 22.84 -28.13
C THR A 6 -25.58 23.71 -27.41
N VAL A 7 -25.28 24.89 -27.96
CA VAL A 7 -24.38 25.86 -27.30
C VAL A 7 -24.88 26.28 -25.92
N ILE A 8 -26.19 26.53 -25.78
CA ILE A 8 -26.79 26.89 -24.48
C ILE A 8 -26.72 25.71 -23.51
N GLN A 9 -26.97 24.48 -23.98
CA GLN A 9 -26.88 23.27 -23.16
C GLN A 9 -25.46 23.03 -22.66
N ASP A 10 -24.46 23.15 -23.53
CA ASP A 10 -23.05 22.99 -23.18
C ASP A 10 -22.57 24.08 -22.21
N GLU A 11 -23.01 25.33 -22.42
CA GLU A 11 -22.72 26.46 -21.53
C GLU A 11 -23.34 26.28 -20.14
N LEU A 12 -24.57 25.76 -20.08
CA LEU A 12 -25.26 25.43 -18.84
C LEU A 12 -24.58 24.27 -18.12
N ASN A 13 -24.24 23.19 -18.83
CA ASN A 13 -23.53 22.07 -18.24
C ASN A 13 -22.16 22.51 -17.70
N ARG A 14 -21.41 23.30 -18.46
CA ARG A 14 -20.10 23.84 -18.02
C ARG A 14 -20.21 24.69 -16.75
N LYS A 15 -21.27 25.50 -16.60
CA LYS A 15 -21.43 26.42 -15.46
C LYS A 15 -22.02 25.78 -14.22
N TYR A 16 -22.86 24.76 -14.38
CA TYR A 16 -23.69 24.23 -13.30
C TYR A 16 -23.54 22.73 -13.06
N ASN A 17 -22.60 22.04 -13.71
CA ASN A 17 -22.34 20.63 -13.43
C ASN A 17 -21.56 20.43 -12.11
N THR A 18 -22.22 20.75 -11.00
CA THR A 18 -21.71 20.59 -9.65
C THR A 18 -21.57 19.14 -9.22
N GLU A 19 -22.35 18.23 -9.81
CA GLU A 19 -22.30 16.79 -9.50
C GLU A 19 -21.04 16.16 -10.08
N GLU A 20 -20.74 16.39 -11.36
CA GLU A 20 -19.51 15.94 -12.01
C GLU A 20 -18.28 16.51 -11.31
N GLN A 21 -18.23 17.83 -11.09
CA GLN A 21 -17.11 18.46 -10.36
C GLN A 21 -16.97 17.97 -8.91
N GLY A 22 -18.08 17.61 -8.26
CA GLY A 22 -18.08 17.03 -6.92
C GLY A 22 -17.49 15.62 -6.91
N LEU A 23 -17.86 14.81 -7.89
CA LEU A 23 -17.36 13.44 -8.07
C LEU A 23 -15.87 13.43 -8.43
N GLU A 24 -15.43 14.30 -9.33
CA GLU A 24 -14.03 14.49 -9.68
C GLU A 24 -13.18 14.84 -8.45
N LYS A 25 -13.61 15.86 -7.69
CA LYS A 25 -12.94 16.28 -6.45
C LYS A 25 -12.89 15.14 -5.45
N TYR A 26 -13.97 14.37 -5.30
CA TYR A 26 -13.99 13.22 -4.41
C TYR A 26 -12.99 12.15 -4.83
N SER A 27 -12.95 11.79 -6.12
CA SER A 27 -12.05 10.77 -6.68
C SER A 27 -10.58 11.15 -6.46
N VAL A 28 -10.18 12.38 -6.79
CA VAL A 28 -8.82 12.90 -6.55
C VAL A 28 -8.46 12.86 -5.07
N SER A 29 -9.37 13.36 -4.24
CA SER A 29 -9.20 13.47 -2.80
C SER A 29 -9.05 12.08 -2.14
N LYS A 30 -9.80 11.09 -2.61
CA LYS A 30 -9.73 9.70 -2.16
C LYS A 30 -8.47 9.00 -2.63
N PHE A 31 -8.08 9.16 -3.90
CA PHE A 31 -6.84 8.61 -4.45
C PHE A 31 -5.61 9.15 -3.69
N MET A 32 -5.54 10.47 -3.46
CA MET A 32 -4.40 11.09 -2.77
C MET A 32 -4.26 10.70 -1.30
N ARG A 33 -5.36 10.35 -0.63
CA ARG A 33 -5.36 9.91 0.78
C ARG A 33 -5.28 8.40 0.95
N TYR A 34 -5.36 7.62 -0.13
CA TYR A 34 -5.37 6.18 -0.03
C TYR A 34 -4.05 5.68 0.58
N GLN A 35 -4.16 4.76 1.53
CA GLN A 35 -3.03 4.07 2.15
C GLN A 35 -3.38 2.60 2.36
N MET A 36 -2.50 1.70 1.93
CA MET A 36 -2.68 0.28 2.22
C MET A 36 -2.53 0.02 3.72
N ALA A 37 -3.44 -0.79 4.26
CA ALA A 37 -3.44 -1.27 5.62
C ALA A 37 -2.89 -2.71 5.68
N GLU A 38 -2.11 -3.02 6.71
CA GLU A 38 -1.44 -4.32 6.87
C GLU A 38 -2.40 -5.48 7.16
N ASP A 39 -3.57 -5.18 7.72
CA ASP A 39 -4.60 -6.12 8.16
C ASP A 39 -5.60 -6.50 7.04
N ARG A 40 -5.53 -5.84 5.88
CA ARG A 40 -6.40 -6.10 4.74
C ARG A 40 -5.69 -6.85 3.62
N SER A 41 -6.47 -7.58 2.81
CA SER A 41 -5.94 -8.32 1.67
C SER A 41 -5.26 -7.38 0.67
N ILE A 42 -4.04 -7.71 0.24
CA ILE A 42 -3.31 -6.95 -0.80
C ILE A 42 -4.12 -6.93 -2.10
N ALA A 43 -4.81 -8.03 -2.44
CA ALA A 43 -5.60 -8.14 -3.67
C ALA A 43 -6.80 -7.20 -3.65
N GLU A 44 -7.54 -7.16 -2.53
CA GLU A 44 -8.68 -6.24 -2.36
C GLU A 44 -8.22 -4.79 -2.45
N GLN A 45 -7.13 -4.45 -1.77
CA GLN A 45 -6.59 -3.10 -1.77
C GLN A 45 -6.02 -2.67 -3.13
N THR A 46 -5.43 -3.60 -3.87
CA THR A 46 -5.01 -3.37 -5.26
C THR A 46 -6.21 -3.07 -6.14
N HIS A 47 -7.29 -3.85 -5.99
CA HIS A 47 -8.52 -3.61 -6.73
C HIS A 47 -9.13 -2.23 -6.40
N GLU A 48 -9.12 -1.82 -5.14
CA GLU A 48 -9.56 -0.48 -4.72
C GLU A 48 -8.77 0.64 -5.40
N ILE A 49 -7.43 0.53 -5.46
CA ILE A 49 -6.58 1.55 -6.10
C ILE A 49 -6.84 1.60 -7.61
N ILE A 50 -6.92 0.45 -8.29
CA ILE A 50 -7.22 0.39 -9.74
C ILE A 50 -8.57 1.07 -10.03
N ASN A 51 -9.58 0.84 -9.19
CA ASN A 51 -10.88 1.50 -9.36
C ASN A 51 -10.80 3.02 -9.17
N LEU A 52 -9.93 3.50 -8.27
CA LEU A 52 -9.68 4.94 -8.13
C LEU A 52 -8.94 5.51 -9.34
N GLU A 53 -7.97 4.79 -9.91
CA GLU A 53 -7.30 5.19 -11.15
C GLU A 53 -8.27 5.28 -12.33
N HIS A 54 -9.17 4.31 -12.46
CA HIS A 54 -10.22 4.35 -13.48
C HIS A 54 -11.17 5.54 -13.29
N ALA A 55 -11.63 5.79 -12.06
CA ALA A 55 -12.48 6.93 -11.76
C ALA A 55 -11.80 8.28 -12.07
N LEU A 56 -10.47 8.37 -11.95
CA LEU A 56 -9.70 9.54 -12.39
C LEU A 56 -9.60 9.64 -13.91
N ALA A 57 -9.43 8.51 -14.60
CA ALA A 57 -9.41 8.49 -16.05
C ALA A 57 -10.76 8.91 -16.66
N ASP A 58 -11.87 8.48 -16.05
CA ASP A 58 -13.24 8.86 -16.43
C ASP A 58 -13.50 10.36 -16.21
N ALA A 59 -12.89 10.94 -15.17
CA ALA A 59 -12.85 12.38 -14.89
C ALA A 59 -11.90 13.17 -15.81
N GLU A 60 -11.45 12.59 -16.92
CA GLU A 60 -10.44 13.14 -17.83
C GLU A 60 -9.07 13.48 -17.17
N MET A 61 -8.84 13.04 -15.93
CA MET A 61 -7.61 13.26 -15.15
C MET A 61 -6.62 12.11 -15.33
N LYS A 62 -6.19 11.88 -16.58
CA LYS A 62 -5.21 10.82 -16.89
C LYS A 62 -3.86 11.12 -16.26
N LEU A 63 -3.45 10.26 -15.33
CA LEU A 63 -2.14 10.35 -14.68
C LEU A 63 -1.05 9.75 -15.59
N PRO A 64 0.14 10.38 -15.68
CA PRO A 64 1.27 9.77 -16.38
C PRO A 64 1.66 8.43 -15.75
N GLU A 65 2.03 7.44 -16.57
CA GLU A 65 2.42 6.10 -16.10
C GLU A 65 3.52 6.14 -15.03
N LYS A 66 4.51 7.02 -15.18
CA LYS A 66 5.59 7.22 -14.20
C LYS A 66 5.06 7.65 -12.81
N PHE A 67 3.97 8.41 -12.79
CA PHE A 67 3.32 8.82 -11.55
C PHE A 67 2.62 7.64 -10.87
N LEU A 68 1.90 6.83 -11.66
CA LEU A 68 1.26 5.61 -11.16
C LEU A 68 2.29 4.65 -10.58
N VAL A 69 3.38 4.37 -11.30
CA VAL A 69 4.47 3.50 -10.81
C VAL A 69 5.03 3.99 -9.46
N GLY A 70 5.25 5.30 -9.31
CA GLY A 70 5.68 5.88 -8.04
C GLY A 70 4.66 5.75 -6.91
N HIS A 71 3.37 5.91 -7.23
CA HIS A 71 2.27 5.72 -6.28
C HIS A 71 2.17 4.26 -5.82
N TRP A 72 2.21 3.30 -6.74
CA TRP A 72 2.24 1.87 -6.45
C TRP A 72 3.47 1.46 -5.62
N ALA A 73 4.65 2.00 -5.94
CA ALA A 73 5.87 1.71 -5.19
C ALA A 73 5.78 2.15 -3.72
N LYS A 74 5.00 3.19 -3.39
CA LYS A 74 4.76 3.65 -2.02
C LYS A 74 3.92 2.64 -1.21
N PHE A 75 3.09 1.84 -1.88
CA PHE A 75 2.21 0.88 -1.23
C PHE A 75 2.84 -0.49 -1.02
N TYR A 76 3.89 -0.84 -1.76
CA TYR A 76 4.67 -2.02 -1.43
C TYR A 76 5.53 -1.73 -0.20
N PRO A 77 5.22 -2.31 0.99
CA PRO A 77 6.12 -2.21 2.11
C PRO A 77 7.44 -2.86 1.69
N ASN A 78 8.50 -2.07 1.64
CA ASN A 78 9.85 -2.61 1.54
C ASN A 78 10.02 -3.53 2.75
N LYS A 79 9.99 -4.85 2.50
CA LYS A 79 10.38 -5.84 3.50
C LYS A 79 11.85 -5.58 3.80
N LYS A 80 12.13 -4.68 4.74
CA LYS A 80 13.37 -4.78 5.50
C LYS A 80 13.31 -6.19 6.08
N ALA A 81 14.06 -7.11 5.47
CA ALA A 81 14.24 -8.43 6.01
C ALA A 81 14.56 -8.22 7.49
N LYS A 82 13.73 -8.78 8.37
CA LYS A 82 14.20 -9.03 9.72
C LYS A 82 15.34 -10.02 9.52
N THR A 83 16.56 -9.53 9.36
CA THR A 83 17.78 -10.29 9.61
C THR A 83 17.69 -10.60 11.10
N GLY A 84 16.94 -11.66 11.40
CA GLY A 84 16.99 -12.30 12.70
C GLY A 84 18.43 -12.69 12.88
N GLN A 85 19.13 -11.98 13.75
CA GLN A 85 20.31 -12.50 14.38
C GLN A 85 19.81 -13.74 15.14
N VAL A 86 19.91 -14.91 14.51
CA VAL A 86 19.74 -16.18 15.21
C VAL A 86 20.93 -16.24 16.16
N ALA A 87 20.72 -15.85 17.42
CA ALA A 87 21.69 -16.09 18.46
C ALA A 87 21.81 -17.62 18.60
N VAL A 88 22.87 -18.17 18.01
CA VAL A 88 23.28 -19.55 18.22
C VAL A 88 23.77 -19.63 19.66
N ASN A 89 22.88 -19.97 20.59
CA ASN A 89 23.29 -20.40 21.91
C ASN A 89 23.89 -21.81 21.80
N THR A 90 25.21 -21.88 21.58
CA THR A 90 25.96 -23.10 21.82
C THR A 90 25.91 -23.39 23.32
N VAL A 91 25.07 -24.33 23.73
CA VAL A 91 25.12 -24.88 25.09
C VAL A 91 26.37 -25.76 25.17
N VAL A 92 27.50 -25.19 25.61
CA VAL A 92 28.63 -26.00 26.06
C VAL A 92 28.27 -26.47 27.47
N GLY A 93 27.52 -27.56 27.51
CA GLY A 93 27.22 -28.28 28.75
C GLY A 93 28.48 -28.96 29.27
N SER A 94 29.20 -28.28 30.15
CA SER A 94 30.18 -28.88 31.05
C SER A 94 29.45 -29.83 32.00
N SER A 95 29.74 -31.14 31.96
CA SER A 95 29.60 -31.99 33.15
C SER A 95 30.38 -33.31 33.02
N SER A 96 30.78 -33.82 34.19
CA SER A 96 31.48 -35.07 34.53
C SER A 96 33.01 -34.91 34.70
N GLY A 97 33.61 -35.09 35.88
CA GLY A 97 33.08 -35.44 37.20
C GLY A 97 34.07 -35.07 38.30
N ALA A 98 33.54 -34.72 39.47
CA ALA A 98 34.33 -34.42 40.67
C ALA A 98 34.82 -35.72 41.35
N SER A 99 36.03 -35.64 41.86
CA SER A 99 36.84 -36.68 42.55
C SER A 99 36.31 -37.11 43.92
N THR A 100 36.53 -38.37 44.29
CA THR A 100 36.92 -38.93 45.63
C THR A 100 37.35 -40.39 45.37
N SER A 101 38.21 -41.11 46.10
CA SER A 101 39.08 -40.91 47.27
C SER A 101 40.10 -42.06 47.24
N GLY A 102 41.39 -41.76 47.38
CA GLY A 102 42.41 -42.80 47.60
C GLY A 102 42.52 -43.12 49.09
N ALA A 103 42.43 -44.41 49.43
CA ALA A 103 42.86 -44.95 50.72
C ALA A 103 43.46 -46.35 50.53
N THR A 104 44.78 -46.42 50.73
CA THR A 104 45.60 -47.45 51.41
C THR A 104 45.42 -48.94 51.10
N GLU A 105 46.49 -49.58 50.60
CA GLU A 105 46.75 -51.02 50.71
C GLU A 105 48.19 -51.25 51.25
N GLY A 106 48.32 -52.22 52.17
CA GLY A 106 49.48 -53.11 52.32
C GLY A 106 50.68 -52.64 53.14
#